data_AF-A0A0A8K279-F1
#
_entry.id   AF-A0A0A8K279-F1
#
_cell.length_a   1.000
_cell.length_b   1.000
_cell.length_c   1.000
_cell.angle_alpha   90.00
_cell.angle_beta   90.00
_cell.angle_gamma   90.00
#
_symmetry.space_group_name_H-M   'P 1'
#
loop_
_entity.id
_entity.type
_entity.pdbx_description
1 polymer ?
#
loop_
_entity_poly.entity_id
_entity_poly.type
_entity_poly.pdbx_seq_one_letter_code
_entity_poly.pdbx_strand_id
1 'polypeptide(L)' 'MLGWALTFLVIALIAGLLGFGGIAGASAGIAKILFFIFLVLLVGSLILHVVRGAAR' A
#
# COMPACT_ATOMS: atom_id res chain seq x y z
N MET A 1 -14.55 26.35 3.48
CA MET A 1 -14.01 24.97 3.38
C MET A 1 -14.21 24.35 2.00
N LEU A 2 -15.42 24.41 1.43
CA LEU A 2 -15.70 23.88 0.08
C LEU A 2 -14.78 24.45 -1.03
N GLY A 3 -14.48 25.75 -0.99
CA GLY A 3 -13.56 26.37 -1.95
C GLY A 3 -12.14 25.80 -1.91
N TRP A 4 -11.58 25.60 -0.70
CA TRP A 4 -10.26 24.99 -0.53
C TRP A 4 -10.23 23.54 -1.02
N ALA A 5 -11.25 22.73 -0.70
CA ALA A 5 -11.35 21.36 -1.19
C ALA A 5 -11.42 21.28 -2.72
N LEU A 6 -12.15 22.20 -3.35
CA LEU A 6 -12.26 22.26 -4.81
C LEU A 6 -10.92 22.66 -5.46
N THR A 7 -10.19 23.60 -4.86
CA THR A 7 -8.84 23.97 -5.33
C THR A 7 -7.87 22.80 -5.24
N PHE A 8 -7.86 22.07 -4.11
CA PHE A 8 -7.02 20.88 -3.96
C PHE A 8 -7.39 19.75 -4.92
N LEU A 9 -8.68 19.57 -5.22
CA LEU A 9 -9.16 18.61 -6.21
C LEU A 9 -8.59 18.89 -7.60
N VAL A 10 -8.63 20.15 -8.03
CA VAL A 10 -8.10 20.57 -9.34
C VAL A 10 -6.59 20.39 -9.39
N ILE A 11 -5.87 20.78 -8.33
CA ILE A 11 -4.41 20.59 -8.23
C ILE A 11 -4.05 19.09 -8.32
N ALA A 12 -4.78 18.22 -7.61
CA ALA A 12 -4.54 16.78 -7.63
C ALA A 12 -4.78 16.16 -9.00
N LEU A 13 -5.81 16.59 -9.74
CA LEU A 13 -6.07 16.14 -11.10
C LEU A 13 -4.99 16.58 -12.08
N ILE A 14 -4.57 17.85 -12.00
CA ILE A 14 -3.49 18.40 -12.84
C ILE A 14 -2.19 17.67 -12.54
N ALA A 15 -1.85 17.48 -11.27
CA ALA A 15 -0.71 16.69 -10.84
C ALA A 15 -0.77 15.26 -11.40
N GLY A 16 -1.91 14.58 -11.25
CA GLY A 16 -2.17 13.26 -11.81
C GLY A 16 -1.89 13.16 -13.32
N LEU A 17 -2.41 14.12 -14.08
CA LEU A 17 -2.26 14.21 -15.54
C LEU A 17 -0.83 14.58 -15.99
N LEU A 18 -0.14 15.45 -15.24
CA LEU A 18 1.19 15.97 -15.61
C LEU A 18 2.35 14.99 -15.36
N GLY A 19 2.11 13.82 -14.77
CA GLY A 19 3.17 12.79 -14.72
C GLY A 19 3.33 12.04 -13.40
N PHE A 20 2.37 12.11 -12.48
CA PHE A 20 2.40 11.25 -11.29
C PHE A 20 2.38 9.74 -11.62
N GLY A 21 2.12 9.35 -12.87
CA GLY A 21 2.19 7.95 -13.33
C GLY A 21 3.56 7.29 -13.13
N GLY A 22 4.68 8.02 -13.26
CA GLY A 22 6.02 7.46 -13.04
C GLY A 22 6.30 7.12 -11.57
N ILE A 23 5.89 8.01 -10.67
CA ILE A 23 6.00 7.81 -9.22
C ILE A 23 5.03 6.72 -8.78
N ALA A 24 3.80 6.71 -9.31
CA ALA A 24 2.83 5.65 -9.07
C ALA A 24 3.38 4.27 -9.47
N GLY A 25 4.09 4.18 -10.59
CA GLY A 25 4.76 2.94 -11.02
C GLY A 25 5.88 2.50 -10.08
N ALA A 26 6.75 3.42 -9.66
CA ALA A 26 7.82 3.13 -8.69
C ALA A 26 7.25 2.69 -7.33
N SER A 27 6.24 3.40 -6.84
CA SER A 27 5.51 3.06 -5.60
C SER A 27 4.81 1.71 -5.71
N ALA A 28 4.21 1.38 -6.86
CA ALA A 28 3.59 0.07 -7.08
C ALA A 28 4.63 -1.07 -7.05
N GLY A 29 5.83 -0.86 -7.58
CA GLY A 29 6.93 -1.82 -7.47
C GLY A 29 7.34 -2.08 -6.02
N ILE A 30 7.53 -1.02 -5.24
CA ILE A 30 7.89 -1.11 -3.81
C ILE A 30 6.77 -1.79 -3.01
N ALA A 31 5.50 -1.44 -3.26
CA ALA A 31 4.36 -2.05 -2.61
C ALA A 31 4.29 -3.56 -2.85
N LYS A 32 4.62 -4.01 -4.07
CA LYS A 32 4.64 -5.44 -4.42
C LYS A 32 5.68 -6.21 -3.60
N ILE A 33 6.86 -5.64 -3.40
CA ILE A 33 7.93 -6.23 -2.58
C ILE A 33 7.47 -6.36 -1.11
N LEU A 34 6.93 -5.28 -0.55
CA LEU A 34 6.42 -5.27 0.83
C LEU A 34 5.26 -6.27 1.03
N PHE A 35 4.37 -6.38 0.05
CA PHE A 35 3.27 -7.35 0.09
C PHE A 35 3.79 -8.79 0.19
N PHE A 36 4.81 -9.15 -0.58
CA PHE A 36 5.43 -10.48 -0.51
C PHE A 36 6.11 -10.74 0.84
N ILE A 37 6.86 -9.76 1.36
CA ILE A 37 7.49 -9.87 2.69
C ILE A 37 6.42 -10.09 3.77
N PHE A 38 5.34 -9.30 3.72
CA PHE A 38 4.21 -9.44 4.62
C PHE A 38 3.57 -10.82 4.50
N LEU A 39 3.39 -11.35 3.28
CA LEU A 39 2.84 -12.68 3.06
C LEU A 39 3.68 -13.78 3.70
N VAL A 40 5.01 -13.71 3.54
CA VAL A 40 5.94 -14.69 4.15
C VAL A 40 5.85 -14.63 5.68
N LEU A 41 5.83 -13.43 6.25
CA LEU A 41 5.69 -13.25 7.70
C LEU A 41 4.31 -13.68 8.21
N LEU A 42 3.25 -13.41 7.46
CA LEU A 42 1.88 -13.80 7.77
C LEU A 42 1.77 -15.33 7.80
N VAL A 43 2.25 -16.00 6.76
CA VAL A 43 2.23 -17.47 6.69
C VAL A 43 3.10 -18.07 7.79
N GLY A 44 4.31 -17.55 7.99
CA GLY A 44 5.19 -18.00 9.07
C GLY A 44 4.55 -17.84 10.45
N SER A 45 4.00 -16.66 10.75
CA SER A 45 3.33 -16.39 12.03
C SER A 45 2.09 -17.24 12.23
N LEU A 46 1.30 -17.50 11.17
CA LEU A 46 0.13 -18.35 11.22
C LEU A 46 0.51 -19.81 11.52
N ILE A 47 1.56 -20.34 10.87
CA ILE A 47 2.08 -21.68 11.15
C ILE A 47 2.58 -21.77 12.59
N LEU A 48 3.38 -20.79 13.04
CA LEU A 48 3.85 -20.70 14.43
C LEU A 48 2.69 -20.64 15.43
N HIS A 49 1.63 -19.89 15.12
CA HIS A 49 0.44 -19.78 15.95
C HIS A 49 -0.32 -21.09 16.02
N VAL A 50 -0.58 -21.74 14.88
CA VAL A 50 -1.28 -23.03 14.81
C VAL A 50 -0.50 -24.12 15.55
N VAL A 51 0.82 -24.20 15.36
CA VAL A 51 1.68 -25.18 16.03
C VAL A 51 1.75 -24.95 17.55
N ARG A 52 1.85 -23.68 17.99
CA ARG A 52 1.87 -23.36 19.44
C ARG A 52 0.50 -23.46 20.10
N GLY A 53 -0.57 -23.17 19.36
CA GLY A 53 -1.95 -23.28 19.83
C GLY A 53 -2.42 -24.72 19.99
N ALA A 54 -1.89 -25.66 19.19
CA ALA A 54 -2.18 -27.09 19.31
C ALA A 54 -1.44 -27.79 20.47
N ALA A 55 -0.45 -27.13 21.08
CA ALA A 55 0.34 -27.68 22.19
C ALA A 55 -0.22 -27.34 23.59
N ARG A 56 -1.43 -26.77 23.66
CA ARG A 56 -2.21 -26.52 24.88
C ARG A 56 -3.55 -27.24 24.80
#